data_AF-A0A7Z6SQF1-F1
#
_entry.id   AF-A0A7Z6SQF1-F1
#
_cell.length_a   1.000
_cell.length_b   1.000
_cell.length_c   1.000
_cell.angle_alpha   90.00
_cell.angle_beta   90.00
_cell.angle_gamma   90.00
#
_symmetry.space_group_name_H-M   'P 1'
#
loop_
_entity.id
_entity.type
_entity.pdbx_description
1 polymer ?
#
loop_
_entity_poly.entity_id
_entity_poly.type
_entity_poly.pdbx_seq_one_letter_code
_entity_poly.pdbx_strand_id
1 'polypeptide(L)'
;PIISNFKEGLNVLEYFNSTHGARKGLADTALKTANAGYLTRKLIDVSQNVKVVSDDCGTHEGIEITDIAVGSELIEPLEERIFGRVLLEDVIDPITNEILLYADTLIDEEGAKKVVEA
;
A
#
# COMPACT_ATOMS: atom_id res chain seq x y z
N PRO A 1 -6.88 32.70 -16.26
CA PRO A 1 -6.63 31.44 -16.97
C PRO A 1 -5.60 31.67 -18.08
N ILE A 2 -4.71 30.71 -18.31
CA ILE A 2 -3.81 30.73 -19.48
C ILE A 2 -4.62 30.22 -20.66
N ILE A 3 -4.74 31.02 -21.72
CA ILE A 3 -5.55 30.70 -22.91
C ILE A 3 -4.68 30.04 -23.97
N SER A 4 -3.45 30.52 -24.13
CA SER A 4 -2.48 29.99 -25.10
C SER A 4 -1.89 28.64 -24.66
N ASN A 5 -1.50 27.82 -25.63
CA ASN A 5 -0.80 26.56 -25.38
C ASN A 5 0.71 26.65 -25.69
N PHE A 6 1.49 25.64 -25.30
CA PHE A 6 2.95 25.66 -25.50
C PHE A 6 3.40 25.66 -26.98
N LYS A 7 2.54 25.25 -27.92
CA LYS A 7 2.85 25.32 -29.37
C LYS A 7 2.67 26.73 -29.92
N GLU A 8 1.65 27.45 -29.45
CA GLU A 8 1.37 28.84 -29.83
C GLU A 8 2.29 29.84 -29.11
N GLY A 9 2.83 29.43 -27.96
CA GLY A 9 3.67 30.26 -27.11
C GLY A 9 2.87 31.07 -26.10
N LEU A 10 3.48 31.35 -24.95
CA LEU A 10 2.87 32.11 -23.87
C LEU A 10 3.21 33.60 -24.03
N ASN A 11 2.22 34.47 -23.84
CA ASN A 11 2.51 35.91 -23.74
C ASN A 11 3.22 36.23 -22.40
N VAL A 12 3.79 37.44 -22.29
CA VAL A 12 4.61 37.83 -21.12
C VAL A 12 3.86 37.69 -19.79
N LEU A 13 2.57 38.08 -19.75
CA LEU A 13 1.76 38.00 -18.53
C LEU A 13 1.40 36.56 -18.17
N GLU A 14 1.05 35.73 -19.15
CA GLU A 14 0.76 34.30 -18.93
C GLU A 14 2.00 33.56 -18.46
N TYR A 15 3.16 33.81 -19.07
CA TYR A 15 4.42 33.24 -18.63
C TYR A 15 4.75 33.67 -17.19
N PHE A 16 4.68 34.96 -16.87
CA PHE A 16 4.92 35.47 -15.52
C PHE A 16 3.98 34.84 -14.47
N ASN A 17 2.69 34.72 -14.79
CA ASN A 17 1.72 34.05 -13.92
C ASN A 17 2.05 32.56 -13.71
N SER A 18 2.50 31.85 -14.74
CA SER A 18 2.89 30.44 -14.64
C SER A 18 4.11 30.21 -13.73
N THR A 19 5.03 31.18 -13.65
CA THR A 19 6.25 31.04 -12.82
C THR A 19 5.95 30.91 -11.33
N HIS A 20 4.87 31.51 -10.83
CA HIS A 20 4.49 31.44 -9.42
C HIS A 20 4.16 30.01 -9.00
N GLY A 21 3.34 29.33 -9.80
CA GLY A 21 2.98 27.93 -9.59
C GLY A 21 4.19 27.00 -9.71
N ALA A 22 5.02 27.21 -10.75
CA ALA A 22 6.23 26.42 -10.94
C ALA A 22 7.22 26.58 -9.77
N ARG A 23 7.45 27.80 -9.31
CA ARG A 23 8.34 28.08 -8.18
C ARG A 23 7.82 27.47 -6.88
N LYS A 24 6.52 27.59 -6.60
CA LYS A 24 5.91 26.94 -5.43
C LYS A 24 6.03 25.43 -5.52
N GLY A 25 5.76 24.83 -6.68
CA GLY A 25 5.88 23.38 -6.89
C GLY A 25 7.30 22.86 -6.67
N LEU A 26 8.32 23.58 -7.13
CA LEU A 26 9.73 23.23 -6.89
C LEU A 26 10.10 23.36 -5.41
N ALA A 27 9.68 24.44 -4.75
CA ALA A 27 9.92 24.64 -3.32
C ALA A 27 9.21 23.58 -2.47
N ASP A 28 7.95 23.28 -2.75
CA ASP A 28 7.17 22.25 -2.06
C ASP A 28 7.78 20.86 -2.26
N THR A 29 8.26 20.55 -3.47
CA THR A 29 8.97 19.30 -3.75
C THR A 29 10.24 19.20 -2.92
N ALA A 30 11.07 20.24 -2.90
CA ALA A 30 12.30 20.26 -2.10
C ALA A 30 12.01 20.11 -0.60
N LEU A 31 10.97 20.76 -0.09
CA LEU A 31 10.54 20.62 1.32
C LEU A 31 10.04 19.20 1.62
N LYS A 32 9.25 18.61 0.71
CA LYS A 32 8.75 17.23 0.85
C LYS A 32 9.89 16.22 0.85
N THR A 33 10.96 16.43 0.08
CA THR A 33 12.16 15.58 0.12
C THR A 33 12.79 15.56 1.52
N ALA A 34 12.92 16.72 2.17
CA ALA A 34 13.46 16.80 3.52
C ALA A 34 12.56 16.08 4.54
N ASN A 35 11.24 16.26 4.44
CA ASN A 35 10.27 15.61 5.32
C ASN A 35 10.27 14.09 5.14
N ALA A 36 10.33 13.60 3.89
CA ALA A 36 10.43 12.18 3.60
C ALA A 36 11.69 11.57 4.20
N GLY A 37 12.86 12.20 4.02
CA GLY A 37 14.11 11.72 4.60
C GLY A 37 14.09 11.71 6.14
N TYR A 38 13.50 12.73 6.76
CA TYR A 38 13.31 12.77 8.21
C TYR A 38 12.40 11.65 8.72
N LEU A 39 11.30 11.38 8.02
CA LEU A 39 10.39 10.28 8.35
C LEU A 39 11.10 8.92 8.22
N THR A 40 11.83 8.69 7.11
CA THR A 40 12.59 7.45 6.91
C THR A 40 13.60 7.23 8.04
N ARG A 41 14.33 8.27 8.45
CA ARG A 41 15.25 8.18 9.59
C ARG A 41 14.53 7.78 10.88
N LYS A 42 13.39 8.41 11.19
CA LYS A 42 12.59 8.07 12.38
C LYS A 42 12.10 6.62 12.36
N LEU A 43 11.63 6.14 11.21
CA LEU A 43 11.17 4.76 11.06
C LEU A 43 12.31 3.77 11.28
N ILE A 44 13.51 4.07 10.76
CA ILE A 44 14.72 3.27 10.99
C ILE A 44 15.10 3.27 12.47
N ASP A 45 15.13 4.44 13.11
CA ASP A 45 15.53 4.57 14.52
C ASP A 45 14.65 3.72 15.45
N VAL A 46 13.35 3.59 15.15
CA VAL A 46 12.39 2.76 15.90
C VAL A 46 12.54 1.27 15.58
N SER A 47 12.70 0.92 14.30
CA SER A 47 12.64 -0.48 13.85
C SER A 47 14.00 -1.20 13.79
N GLN A 48 15.13 -0.51 14.00
CA GLN A 48 16.49 -1.07 13.84
C GLN A 48 16.79 -2.31 14.70
N ASN A 49 16.06 -2.51 15.80
CA ASN A 49 16.24 -3.64 16.71
C ASN A 49 15.28 -4.82 16.43
N VAL A 50 14.40 -4.71 15.43
CA VAL A 50 13.48 -5.78 15.04
C VAL A 50 14.20 -6.73 14.09
N LYS A 51 14.35 -8.00 14.48
CA LYS A 51 15.04 -9.05 13.72
C LYS A 51 14.27 -10.36 13.82
N VAL A 52 14.25 -11.13 12.74
CA VAL A 52 13.73 -12.50 12.75
C VAL A 52 14.78 -13.40 13.43
N VAL A 53 14.39 -14.06 14.52
CA VAL A 53 15.30 -14.88 15.36
C VAL A 53 14.88 -16.34 15.48
N SER A 54 13.64 -16.66 15.10
CA SER A 54 13.05 -18.00 15.14
C SER A 54 12.09 -18.16 13.96
N ASP A 55 11.94 -19.38 13.47
CA ASP A 55 11.04 -19.68 12.34
C ASP A 55 9.57 -19.68 12.76
N ASP A 56 9.27 -20.19 13.96
CA ASP A 56 7.92 -20.16 14.55
C ASP A 56 7.99 -19.77 16.03
N CYS A 57 7.05 -18.91 16.44
CA CYS A 57 6.88 -18.48 17.82
C CYS A 57 5.75 -19.22 18.55
N GLY A 58 4.96 -20.02 17.84
CA GLY A 58 3.86 -20.83 18.36
C GLY A 58 2.68 -19.99 18.87
N THR A 59 2.49 -18.78 18.35
CA THR A 59 1.38 -17.93 18.77
C THR A 59 0.06 -18.43 18.18
N HIS A 60 -1.01 -18.31 18.97
CA HIS A 60 -2.39 -18.54 18.51
C HIS A 60 -3.15 -17.22 18.31
N GLU A 61 -2.45 -16.08 18.38
CA GLU A 61 -3.01 -14.76 18.16
C GLU A 61 -2.76 -14.30 16.72
N GLY A 62 -3.81 -13.84 16.04
CA GLY A 62 -3.73 -13.30 14.70
C GLY A 62 -4.62 -12.06 14.53
N ILE A 63 -4.69 -11.58 13.29
CA ILE A 63 -5.49 -10.42 12.91
C ILE A 63 -6.42 -10.86 11.77
N GLU A 64 -7.71 -10.57 11.90
CA GLU A 64 -8.66 -10.78 10.81
C GLU A 64 -8.36 -9.81 9.65
N ILE A 65 -8.24 -10.36 8.44
CA ILE A 65 -7.95 -9.59 7.23
C ILE A 65 -9.17 -9.59 6.34
N THR A 66 -9.61 -8.40 5.94
CA THR A 66 -10.72 -8.17 5.02
C THR A 66 -10.28 -7.24 3.89
N ASP A 67 -11.12 -7.04 2.89
CA ASP A 67 -10.96 -5.92 1.96
C ASP A 67 -10.86 -4.59 2.71
N ILE A 68 -10.07 -3.66 2.19
CA ILE A 68 -10.07 -2.27 2.62
C ILE A 68 -10.88 -1.46 1.60
N ALA A 69 -12.05 -0.99 2.00
CA ALA A 69 -12.90 -0.13 1.19
C ALA A 69 -13.21 1.19 1.91
N VAL A 70 -13.25 2.29 1.16
CA VAL A 70 -13.68 3.60 1.66
C VAL A 70 -14.89 4.05 0.84
N GLY A 71 -16.06 3.97 1.46
CA GLY A 71 -17.33 4.24 0.79
C GLY A 71 -17.63 3.15 -0.25
N SER A 72 -17.62 3.52 -1.53
CA SER A 72 -17.85 2.61 -2.66
C SER A 72 -16.57 2.26 -3.42
N GLU A 73 -15.43 2.79 -2.99
CA GLU A 73 -14.14 2.55 -3.63
C GLU A 73 -13.37 1.47 -2.86
N LEU A 74 -13.06 0.38 -3.55
CA LEU A 74 -12.16 -0.66 -3.05
C LEU A 74 -10.72 -0.12 -3.16
N ILE A 75 -10.04 0.04 -2.01
CA ILE A 75 -8.66 0.53 -1.95
C ILE A 75 -7.68 -0.62 -2.13
N GLU A 76 -7.89 -1.71 -1.39
CA GLU A 76 -7.01 -2.88 -1.40
C GLU A 76 -7.85 -4.15 -1.27
N PRO A 77 -7.82 -5.06 -2.27
CA PRO A 77 -8.56 -6.31 -2.24
C PRO A 77 -7.91 -7.32 -1.28
N LEU A 78 -8.72 -8.27 -0.79
CA LEU A 78 -8.29 -9.33 0.11
C LEU A 78 -7.12 -10.13 -0.47
N GLU A 79 -7.15 -10.44 -1.77
CA GLU A 79 -6.10 -11.19 -2.49
C GLU A 79 -4.70 -10.61 -2.24
N GLU A 80 -4.53 -9.29 -2.41
CA GLU A 80 -3.26 -8.60 -2.22
C GLU A 80 -2.84 -8.57 -0.75
N ARG A 81 -3.81 -8.49 0.17
CA ARG A 81 -3.53 -8.42 1.61
C ARG A 81 -3.09 -9.73 2.21
N ILE A 82 -3.61 -10.86 1.73
CA ILE A 82 -3.32 -12.20 2.26
C ILE A 82 -2.07 -12.82 1.63
N PHE A 83 -1.68 -12.40 0.43
CA PHE A 83 -0.50 -12.91 -0.26
C PHE A 83 0.77 -12.78 0.61
N GLY A 84 1.51 -13.89 0.73
CA GLY A 84 2.77 -13.95 1.50
C GLY A 84 2.60 -13.96 3.02
N ARG A 85 1.37 -14.11 3.54
CA ARG A 85 1.11 -14.33 4.97
C ARG A 85 0.94 -15.81 5.28
N VAL A 86 1.06 -16.15 6.57
CA VAL A 86 0.82 -17.50 7.09
C VAL A 86 -0.55 -17.53 7.76
N LEU A 87 -1.33 -18.57 7.49
CA LEU A 87 -2.66 -18.76 8.07
C LEU A 87 -2.58 -19.17 9.54
N LEU A 88 -3.47 -18.60 10.36
CA LEU A 88 -3.64 -19.00 11.76
C LEU A 88 -4.61 -20.18 11.90
N GLU A 89 -5.66 -20.19 11.09
CA GLU A 89 -6.74 -21.19 11.11
C GLU A 89 -6.96 -21.76 9.71
N ASP A 90 -7.54 -22.95 9.64
CA ASP A 90 -7.93 -23.58 8.37
C ASP A 90 -8.96 -22.71 7.65
N VAL A 91 -8.74 -22.45 6.36
CA VAL A 91 -9.72 -21.76 5.51
C VAL A 91 -10.67 -22.81 4.94
N ILE A 92 -11.97 -22.64 5.23
CA ILE A 92 -13.01 -23.58 4.86
C ILE A 92 -13.91 -22.92 3.81
N ASP A 93 -14.22 -23.64 2.74
CA ASP A 93 -15.23 -23.23 1.77
C ASP A 93 -16.64 -23.27 2.41
N PRO A 94 -17.38 -22.14 2.44
CA PRO A 94 -18.69 -22.07 3.08
C PRO A 94 -19.77 -22.93 2.40
N ILE A 95 -19.57 -23.33 1.13
CA ILE A 95 -20.52 -24.10 0.33
C ILE A 95 -20.25 -25.60 0.44
N THR A 96 -19.00 -26.01 0.20
CA THR A 96 -18.62 -27.43 0.19
C THR A 96 -18.21 -27.96 1.56
N ASN A 97 -17.90 -27.06 2.50
CA ASN A 97 -17.36 -27.37 3.82
C ASN A 97 -16.04 -28.18 3.74
N GLU A 98 -15.31 -28.05 2.63
CA GLU A 98 -13.97 -28.59 2.42
C GLU A 98 -12.91 -27.58 2.87
N ILE A 99 -11.77 -28.08 3.33
CA ILE A 99 -10.62 -27.25 3.72
C ILE A 99 -9.88 -26.85 2.45
N LEU A 100 -9.84 -25.55 2.16
CA LEU A 100 -9.13 -24.97 1.02
C LEU A 100 -7.64 -24.86 1.29
N LEU A 101 -7.29 -24.39 2.49
CA LEU A 101 -5.91 -24.21 2.96
C LEU A 101 -5.85 -24.56 4.44
N TYR A 102 -4.81 -25.29 4.84
CA TYR A 102 -4.57 -25.64 6.23
C TYR A 102 -3.88 -24.47 6.97
N ALA A 103 -4.07 -24.40 8.29
CA ALA A 103 -3.32 -23.55 9.19
C ALA A 103 -1.79 -23.76 9.01
N ASP A 104 -1.01 -22.75 9.37
CA ASP A 104 0.46 -22.71 9.22
C ASP A 104 0.97 -22.79 7.76
N THR A 105 0.06 -22.69 6.78
CA THR A 105 0.44 -22.64 5.36
C THR A 105 0.72 -21.21 4.93
N LEU A 106 1.84 -21.02 4.23
CA LEU A 106 2.16 -19.76 3.54
C LEU A 106 1.24 -19.60 2.31
N ILE A 107 0.54 -18.48 2.22
CA ILE A 107 -0.35 -18.17 1.11
C ILE A 107 0.46 -17.74 -0.11
N ASP A 108 0.40 -18.54 -1.17
CA ASP A 108 0.92 -18.23 -2.49
C ASP A 108 -0.14 -17.54 -3.37
N GLU A 109 0.23 -17.19 -4.60
CA GLU A 109 -0.68 -16.50 -5.54
C GLU A 109 -1.91 -17.35 -5.89
N GLU A 110 -1.75 -18.68 -6.00
CA GLU A 110 -2.86 -19.59 -6.28
C GLU A 110 -3.78 -19.76 -5.06
N GLY A 111 -3.21 -19.89 -3.87
CA GLY A 111 -3.93 -19.95 -2.61
C GLY A 111 -4.76 -18.69 -2.37
N ALA A 112 -4.19 -17.51 -2.63
CA ALA A 112 -4.91 -16.25 -2.49
C ALA A 112 -6.16 -16.19 -3.38
N LYS A 113 -6.05 -16.62 -4.65
CA LYS A 113 -7.18 -16.67 -5.58
C LYS A 113 -8.26 -17.65 -5.11
N LYS A 114 -7.88 -18.84 -4.66
CA LYS A 114 -8.82 -19.84 -4.13
C LYS A 114 -9.62 -19.31 -2.94
N VAL A 115 -8.98 -18.56 -2.05
CA VAL A 115 -9.64 -17.96 -0.87
C VAL A 115 -10.65 -16.88 -1.29
N VAL A 116 -10.39 -16.15 -2.37
CA VAL A 116 -11.29 -15.10 -2.87
C VAL A 116 -12.43 -15.65 -3.72
N GLU A 117 -12.23 -16.79 -4.37
CA GLU A 117 -13.23 -17.46 -5.22
C GLU A 117 -14.25 -18.30 -4.44
N ALA A 118 -13.94 -18.67 -3.18
CA ALA A 118 -14.80 -19.44 -2.29
C ALA A 118 -15.92 -18.62 -1.65
#